data_AF-A0A349VLG1-F1
#
_entry.id   AF-A0A349VLG1-F1
#
_cell.length_a   1.000
_cell.length_b   1.000
_cell.length_c   1.000
_cell.angle_alpha   90.00
_cell.angle_beta   90.00
_cell.angle_gamma   90.00
#
_symmetry.space_group_name_H-M   'P 1'
#
loop_
_entity.id
_entity.type
_entity.pdbx_description
1 polymer ?
#
loop_
_entity_poly.entity_id
_entity_poly.type
_entity_poly.pdbx_seq_one_letter_code
_entity_poly.pdbx_strand_id
1 'polypeptide(L)'
;MLCSALLSPFLSAWVDRRHMHQRAVIISSVIGATACIALALQPSTSQLGIITAIIVATVAFDMASIFTASLLPKLAQGRAADTLSSVGFAAGYAGGAIALILATSLIAARESFGLSAAGALRGSFAIMGLWWLIFSLPAACVRMGTASTRSHSGTSTKELLLFLQETLPINQKDRCIPQFGWLLLGAVTILGVVQTAIPQFSNVALETFHLEPPQLVQLVLIVQFIALPGAILIGWLSGVWSRHGV
;
A
#
# COMPACT_ATOMS: atom_id res chain seq x y z
N MET A 1 -6.23 5.03 6.65
CA MET A 1 -7.54 5.00 5.96
C MET A 1 -8.22 6.38 5.90
N LEU A 2 -8.79 6.96 6.97
CA LEU A 2 -9.43 8.29 6.85
C LEU A 2 -8.43 9.42 6.57
N CYS A 3 -7.33 9.49 7.32
CA CYS A 3 -6.28 10.49 7.09
C CYS A 3 -5.69 10.38 5.68
N SER A 4 -5.42 9.16 5.20
CA SER A 4 -4.91 8.93 3.85
C SER A 4 -5.95 9.29 2.78
N ALA A 5 -7.23 8.97 2.97
CA ALA A 5 -8.30 9.38 2.07
C ALA A 5 -8.38 10.91 1.92
N LEU A 6 -8.27 11.65 3.03
CA LEU A 6 -8.30 13.12 3.01
C LEU A 6 -7.03 13.73 2.40
N LEU A 7 -5.85 13.15 2.67
CA LEU A 7 -4.57 13.67 2.18
C LEU A 7 -4.29 13.30 0.72
N SER A 8 -4.75 12.12 0.29
CA SER A 8 -4.45 11.56 -1.04
C SER A 8 -4.77 12.49 -2.21
N PRO A 9 -5.93 13.17 -2.33
CA PRO A 9 -6.21 14.01 -3.49
C PRO A 9 -5.27 15.22 -3.57
N PHE A 10 -4.96 15.84 -2.43
CA PHE A 10 -4.09 17.02 -2.39
C PHE A 10 -2.63 16.66 -2.69
N LEU A 11 -2.13 15.60 -2.06
CA LEU A 11 -0.76 15.14 -2.27
C LEU A 11 -0.57 14.61 -3.69
N SER A 12 -1.53 13.85 -4.21
CA SER A 12 -1.46 13.33 -5.59
C SER A 12 -1.48 14.47 -6.61
N ALA A 13 -2.37 15.44 -6.48
CA ALA A 13 -2.40 16.61 -7.36
C ALA A 13 -1.08 17.41 -7.32
N TRP A 14 -0.46 17.55 -6.15
CA TRP A 14 0.84 18.22 -6.02
C TRP A 14 1.98 17.43 -6.68
N VAL A 15 2.00 16.11 -6.50
CA VAL A 15 2.99 15.21 -7.10
C VAL A 15 2.86 15.18 -8.63
N ASP A 16 1.64 15.12 -9.15
CA ASP A 16 1.33 15.12 -10.59
C ASP A 16 1.87 16.39 -11.25
N ARG A 17 1.63 17.55 -10.63
CA ARG A 17 2.08 18.87 -11.11
C ARG A 17 3.58 19.03 -11.16
N ARG A 18 4.30 18.44 -10.20
CA ARG A 18 5.76 18.55 -10.14
C ARG A 18 6.46 17.39 -10.85
N HIS A 19 5.70 16.44 -11.41
CA HIS A 19 6.21 15.19 -11.97
C HIS A 19 7.15 14.45 -11.00
N MET A 20 6.87 14.52 -9.70
CA MET A 20 7.75 14.05 -8.62
C MET A 20 7.40 12.65 -8.11
N HIS A 21 6.68 11.84 -8.89
CA HIS A 21 6.12 10.54 -8.44
C HIS A 21 7.16 9.60 -7.83
N GLN A 22 8.33 9.46 -8.47
CA GLN A 22 9.41 8.64 -7.92
C GLN A 22 9.89 9.18 -6.56
N ARG A 23 10.07 10.51 -6.45
CA ARG A 23 10.45 11.14 -5.17
C ARG A 23 9.37 10.96 -4.11
N ALA A 24 8.09 11.02 -4.51
CA ALA A 24 6.97 10.83 -3.62
C ALA A 24 6.93 9.41 -3.04
N VAL A 25 7.20 8.37 -3.85
CA VAL A 25 7.35 6.98 -3.39
C VAL A 25 8.50 6.83 -2.40
N ILE A 26 9.65 7.44 -2.68
CA ILE A 26 10.82 7.37 -1.78
C ILE A 26 10.51 8.06 -0.46
N ILE A 27 9.97 9.29 -0.50
CA ILE A 27 9.66 10.06 0.70
C ILE A 27 8.63 9.32 1.56
N SER A 28 7.55 8.81 0.97
CA SER A 28 6.55 8.05 1.72
C SER A 28 7.14 6.76 2.30
N SER A 29 7.96 6.03 1.55
CA SER A 29 8.63 4.82 2.05
C SER A 29 9.57 5.12 3.22
N VAL A 30 10.36 6.19 3.14
CA VAL A 30 11.26 6.62 4.23
C VAL A 30 10.48 7.08 5.46
N ILE A 31 9.39 7.83 5.29
CA ILE A 31 8.52 8.24 6.42
C ILE A 31 7.90 7.01 7.09
N GLY A 32 7.40 6.05 6.31
CA GLY A 32 6.81 4.82 6.85
C GLY A 32 7.83 3.97 7.60
N ALA A 33 9.00 3.79 7.01
CA ALA A 33 10.07 3.02 7.62
C ALA A 33 10.63 3.68 8.89
N THR A 34 10.81 5.01 8.90
CA THR A 34 11.23 5.74 10.10
C THR A 34 10.16 5.69 11.19
N ALA A 35 8.87 5.69 10.84
CA ALA A 35 7.79 5.47 11.81
C ALA A 35 7.83 4.06 12.43
N CYS A 36 8.14 3.00 11.64
CA CYS A 36 8.37 1.66 12.18
C CYS A 36 9.58 1.61 13.12
N ILE A 37 10.69 2.27 12.76
CA ILE A 37 11.86 2.37 13.65
C ILE A 37 11.52 3.17 14.92
N ALA A 38 10.74 4.24 14.80
CA ALA A 38 10.28 5.02 15.94
C ALA A 38 9.44 4.17 16.91
N LEU A 39 8.59 3.26 16.40
CA LEU A 39 7.87 2.29 17.24
C LEU A 39 8.80 1.41 18.06
N ALA A 40 9.94 1.00 17.50
CA ALA A 40 10.94 0.22 18.23
C ALA A 40 11.53 0.97 19.43
N LEU A 41 11.53 2.32 19.38
CA LEU A 41 12.07 3.16 20.44
C LEU A 41 11.02 3.55 21.50
N GLN A 42 9.73 3.33 21.23
CA GLN A 42 8.67 3.76 22.15
C GLN A 42 8.58 2.87 23.41
N PRO A 43 8.53 3.48 24.62
CA PRO A 43 8.11 2.81 25.83
C PRO A 43 6.72 2.16 25.67
N SER A 44 6.47 1.02 26.31
CA SER A 44 5.13 0.40 26.30
C SER A 44 4.07 1.27 26.97
N THR A 45 4.49 2.21 27.81
CA THR A 45 3.64 3.21 28.47
C THR A 45 3.31 4.42 27.59
N SER A 46 4.05 4.63 26.49
CA SER A 46 3.89 5.79 25.60
C SER A 46 2.77 5.57 24.58
N GLN A 47 1.52 5.54 25.06
CA GLN A 47 0.36 5.29 24.21
C GLN A 47 0.26 6.28 23.04
N LEU A 48 0.44 7.57 23.31
CA LEU A 48 0.39 8.61 22.27
C LEU A 48 1.50 8.44 21.23
N GLY A 49 2.71 8.09 21.65
CA GLY A 49 3.83 7.85 20.73
C GLY A 49 3.59 6.63 19.84
N ILE A 50 3.08 5.54 20.41
CA ILE A 50 2.73 4.32 19.67
C ILE A 50 1.62 4.61 18.65
N ILE A 51 0.52 5.25 19.08
CA ILE A 51 -0.61 5.59 18.20
C ILE A 51 -0.15 6.49 17.05
N THR A 52 0.63 7.53 17.36
CA THR A 52 1.12 8.47 16.35
C THR A 52 1.99 7.77 15.32
N ALA A 53 2.93 6.92 15.76
CA ALA A 53 3.81 6.21 14.85
C ALA A 53 3.05 5.18 13.99
N ILE A 54 2.04 4.49 14.53
CA ILE A 54 1.16 3.61 13.74
C ILE A 54 0.39 4.40 12.67
N ILE A 55 -0.18 5.56 13.04
CA ILE A 55 -0.90 6.41 12.09
C ILE A 55 0.03 6.88 10.96
N VAL A 56 1.23 7.37 11.30
CA VAL A 56 2.21 7.83 10.32
C VAL A 56 2.65 6.68 9.41
N ALA A 57 2.97 5.50 9.97
CA ALA A 57 3.36 4.33 9.18
C ALA A 57 2.24 3.91 8.20
N THR A 58 0.99 3.90 8.68
CA THR A 58 -0.18 3.54 7.86
C THR A 58 -0.42 4.54 6.73
N VAL A 59 -0.41 5.84 7.03
CA VAL A 59 -0.58 6.89 6.01
C VAL A 59 0.55 6.84 4.99
N ALA A 60 1.78 6.65 5.44
CA ALA A 60 2.95 6.51 4.58
C ALA A 60 2.85 5.29 3.65
N PHE A 61 2.39 4.14 4.16
CA PHE A 61 2.12 2.94 3.36
C PHE A 61 1.05 3.20 2.29
N ASP A 62 -0.06 3.84 2.66
CA ASP A 62 -1.14 4.19 1.73
C ASP A 62 -0.60 5.14 0.63
N MET A 63 0.17 6.16 0.99
CA MET A 63 0.76 7.10 0.03
C MET A 63 1.78 6.42 -0.89
N ALA A 64 2.65 5.56 -0.35
CA ALA A 64 3.61 4.79 -1.15
C ALA A 64 2.90 3.91 -2.18
N SER A 65 1.80 3.27 -1.79
CA SER A 65 0.99 2.44 -2.68
C SER A 65 0.35 3.27 -3.81
N ILE A 66 -0.25 4.42 -3.48
CA ILE A 66 -0.85 5.33 -4.47
C ILE A 66 0.20 5.85 -5.47
N PHE A 67 1.34 6.32 -4.97
CA PHE A 67 2.38 6.86 -5.85
C PHE A 67 3.06 5.78 -6.69
N THR A 68 3.19 4.55 -6.17
CA THR A 68 3.69 3.41 -6.95
C THR A 68 2.74 3.07 -8.08
N ALA A 69 1.43 3.01 -7.81
CA ALA A 69 0.42 2.80 -8.85
C ALA A 69 0.46 3.90 -9.92
N SER A 70 0.71 5.16 -9.53
CA SER A 70 0.83 6.28 -10.48
C SER A 70 2.09 6.22 -11.36
N LEU A 71 3.13 5.47 -10.97
CA LEU A 71 4.32 5.24 -11.77
C LEU A 71 4.13 4.15 -12.82
N LEU A 72 3.23 3.19 -12.57
CA LEU A 72 3.04 2.02 -13.44
C LEU A 72 2.79 2.38 -14.92
N PRO A 73 1.88 3.33 -15.26
CA PRO A 73 1.66 3.72 -16.66
C PRO A 73 2.86 4.40 -17.33
N LYS A 74 3.82 4.90 -16.54
CA LYS A 74 5.06 5.51 -17.03
C LYS A 74 6.18 4.50 -17.24
N LEU A 75 6.05 3.31 -16.65
CA LEU A 75 7.05 2.24 -16.71
C LEU A 75 6.69 1.19 -17.75
N ALA A 76 5.41 0.88 -17.90
CA ALA A 76 4.94 -0.13 -18.83
C ALA A 76 3.55 0.22 -19.38
N GLN A 77 3.26 -0.26 -20.59
CA GLN A 77 1.97 -0.06 -21.27
C GLN A 77 1.41 -1.40 -21.77
N GLY A 78 0.09 -1.45 -21.91
CA GLY A 78 -0.64 -2.65 -22.32
C GLY A 78 -0.30 -3.85 -21.43
N ARG A 79 -0.08 -5.02 -22.04
CA ARG A 79 0.21 -6.28 -21.35
C ARG A 79 1.44 -6.23 -20.44
N ALA A 80 2.42 -5.40 -20.77
CA ALA A 80 3.61 -5.24 -19.92
C ALA A 80 3.26 -4.60 -18.57
N ALA A 81 2.24 -3.73 -18.53
CA ALA A 81 1.75 -3.12 -17.29
C ALA A 81 1.08 -4.16 -16.38
N ASP A 82 0.23 -5.03 -16.93
CA ASP A 82 -0.43 -6.10 -16.16
C ASP A 82 0.58 -7.09 -15.60
N THR A 83 1.58 -7.45 -16.41
CA THR A 83 2.67 -8.34 -15.99
C THR A 83 3.53 -7.69 -14.92
N LEU A 84 3.91 -6.43 -15.10
CA LEU A 84 4.73 -5.69 -14.12
C LEU A 84 3.98 -5.51 -12.80
N SER A 85 2.69 -5.19 -12.85
CA SER A 85 1.82 -5.05 -11.67
C SER A 85 1.68 -6.38 -10.91
N SER A 86 1.35 -7.47 -11.61
CA SER A 86 1.19 -8.80 -10.99
C SER A 86 2.48 -9.33 -10.38
N VAL A 87 3.62 -9.15 -11.06
CA VAL A 87 4.94 -9.47 -10.50
C VAL A 87 5.25 -8.59 -9.28
N GLY A 88 4.87 -7.30 -9.32
CA GLY A 88 4.99 -6.39 -8.17
C GLY A 88 4.19 -6.88 -6.95
N PHE A 89 2.93 -7.28 -7.15
CA PHE A 89 2.11 -7.87 -6.07
C PHE A 89 2.71 -9.18 -5.54
N ALA A 90 3.15 -10.09 -6.42
CA ALA A 90 3.79 -11.34 -6.02
C ALA A 90 5.07 -11.10 -5.20
N ALA A 91 5.92 -10.16 -5.64
CA ALA A 91 7.10 -9.73 -4.91
C ALA A 91 6.74 -9.10 -3.55
N GLY A 92 5.64 -8.35 -3.49
CA GLY A 92 5.09 -7.80 -2.24
C GLY A 92 4.70 -8.90 -1.25
N TYR A 93 3.97 -9.93 -1.70
CA TYR A 93 3.60 -11.08 -0.85
C TYR A 93 4.83 -11.87 -0.39
N ALA A 94 5.81 -12.10 -1.28
CA ALA A 94 7.06 -12.76 -0.92
C ALA A 94 7.85 -11.95 0.13
N GLY A 95 8.01 -10.65 -0.11
CA GLY A 95 8.73 -9.74 0.77
C GLY A 95 8.06 -9.59 2.14
N GLY A 96 6.72 -9.50 2.17
CA GLY A 96 5.93 -9.47 3.41
C GLY A 96 6.06 -10.75 4.21
N ALA A 97 6.03 -11.91 3.56
CA ALA A 97 6.21 -13.20 4.22
C ALA A 97 7.62 -13.32 4.84
N ILE A 98 8.67 -12.94 4.10
CA ILE A 98 10.04 -12.96 4.62
C ILE A 98 10.20 -12.00 5.80
N ALA A 99 9.70 -10.77 5.69
CA ALA A 99 9.76 -9.79 6.77
C ALA A 99 9.05 -10.30 8.04
N LEU A 100 7.88 -10.94 7.87
CA LEU A 100 7.12 -11.53 8.97
C LEU A 100 7.87 -12.71 9.62
N ILE A 101 8.49 -13.58 8.82
CA ILE A 101 9.34 -14.67 9.32
C ILE A 101 10.52 -14.11 10.12
N LEU A 102 11.20 -13.08 9.61
CA LEU A 102 12.33 -12.46 10.32
C LEU A 102 11.90 -11.87 11.67
N ALA A 103 10.81 -11.09 11.68
CA ALA A 103 10.26 -10.52 12.91
C ALA A 103 9.86 -11.60 13.92
N THR A 104 9.15 -12.63 13.47
CA THR A 104 8.64 -13.69 14.36
C THR A 104 9.76 -14.62 14.83
N SER A 105 10.81 -14.83 14.04
CA SER A 105 12.00 -15.57 14.46
C SER A 105 12.72 -14.89 15.63
N LEU A 106 12.76 -13.55 15.66
CA LEU A 106 13.30 -12.80 16.79
C LEU A 106 12.45 -12.98 18.05
N ILE A 107 11.12 -12.97 17.90
CA ILE A 107 10.20 -13.22 19.02
C ILE A 107 10.38 -14.64 19.57
N ALA A 108 10.48 -15.63 18.69
CA ALA A 108 10.70 -17.03 19.08
C ALA A 108 12.07 -17.23 19.76
N ALA A 109 13.11 -16.56 19.28
CA ALA A 109 14.47 -16.65 19.82
C ALA A 109 14.75 -15.68 20.99
N ARG A 110 13.73 -15.00 21.53
CA ARG A 110 13.91 -13.92 22.54
C ARG A 110 14.75 -14.34 23.74
N GLU A 111 14.60 -15.57 24.22
CA GLU A 111 15.30 -16.08 25.40
C GLU A 111 16.79 -16.29 25.12
N SER A 112 17.14 -16.76 23.93
CA SER A 112 18.53 -16.89 23.47
C SER A 112 19.26 -15.55 23.38
N PHE A 113 18.53 -14.47 23.11
CA PHE A 113 19.06 -13.11 23.07
C PHE A 113 18.94 -12.36 24.41
N GLY A 114 18.40 -12.99 25.47
CA GLY A 114 18.15 -12.34 26.76
C GLY A 114 17.13 -11.19 26.68
N LEU A 115 16.23 -11.22 25.70
CA LEU A 115 15.23 -10.18 25.47
C LEU A 115 13.92 -10.47 26.22
N SER A 116 13.33 -9.42 26.79
CA SER A 116 11.95 -9.46 27.24
C SER A 116 10.98 -9.57 26.05
N ALA A 117 9.73 -9.99 26.30
CA ALA A 117 8.70 -10.04 25.26
C ALA A 117 8.51 -8.67 24.57
N ALA A 118 8.51 -7.58 25.37
CA ALA A 118 8.46 -6.22 24.84
C ALA A 118 9.71 -5.84 24.05
N GLY A 119 10.90 -6.28 24.48
CA GLY A 119 12.15 -6.06 23.77
C GLY A 119 12.18 -6.75 22.41
N ALA A 120 11.73 -8.00 22.33
CA ALA A 120 11.64 -8.74 21.08
C ALA A 120 10.60 -8.14 20.11
N LEU A 121 9.46 -7.66 20.64
CA LEU A 121 8.47 -6.94 19.84
C LEU A 121 9.03 -5.61 19.27
N ARG A 122 9.75 -4.83 20.09
CA ARG A 122 10.44 -3.62 19.62
C ARG A 122 11.46 -3.93 18.53
N GLY A 123 12.27 -4.97 18.75
CA GLY A 123 13.22 -5.43 17.73
C GLY A 123 12.53 -5.84 16.42
N SER A 124 11.34 -6.42 16.50
CA SER A 124 10.52 -6.77 15.33
C SER A 124 10.09 -5.54 14.53
N PHE A 125 9.71 -4.44 15.20
CA PHE A 125 9.42 -3.17 14.53
C PHE A 125 10.66 -2.55 13.86
N ALA A 126 11.84 -2.66 14.50
CA ALA A 126 13.10 -2.22 13.91
C ALA A 126 13.45 -3.03 12.66
N ILE A 127 13.29 -4.36 12.69
CA ILE A 127 13.45 -5.24 11.52
C ILE A 127 12.52 -4.78 10.40
N MET A 128 11.24 -4.52 10.68
CA MET A 128 10.28 -4.10 9.67
C MET A 128 10.66 -2.77 9.01
N GLY A 129 11.06 -1.77 9.82
CA GLY A 129 11.51 -0.49 9.29
C GLY A 129 12.80 -0.60 8.47
N LEU A 130 13.77 -1.37 8.93
CA LEU A 130 15.02 -1.60 8.18
C LEU A 130 14.76 -2.36 6.88
N TRP A 131 13.91 -3.39 6.91
CA TRP A 131 13.49 -4.13 5.74
C TRP A 131 12.89 -3.20 4.69
N TRP A 132 11.94 -2.36 5.09
CA TRP A 132 11.32 -1.40 4.18
C TRP A 132 12.36 -0.41 3.60
N LEU A 133 13.29 0.12 4.41
CA LEU A 133 14.35 0.99 3.89
C LEU A 133 15.21 0.28 2.84
N ILE A 134 15.70 -0.93 3.14
CA ILE A 134 16.58 -1.70 2.24
C ILE A 134 15.88 -1.93 0.90
N PHE A 135 14.62 -2.37 0.91
CA PHE A 135 13.87 -2.63 -0.32
C PHE A 135 13.39 -1.36 -1.03
N SER A 136 13.43 -0.20 -0.38
CA SER A 136 13.20 1.11 -1.01
C SER A 136 14.45 1.69 -1.70
N LEU A 137 15.66 1.21 -1.37
CA LEU A 137 16.91 1.73 -1.94
C LEU A 137 16.99 1.63 -3.47
N PRO A 138 16.58 0.52 -4.13
CA PRO A 138 16.61 0.44 -5.59
C PRO A 138 15.78 1.55 -6.25
N ALA A 139 14.63 1.90 -5.64
CA ALA A 139 13.78 2.99 -6.13
C ALA A 139 14.46 4.37 -6.00
N ALA A 140 15.40 4.54 -5.07
CA ALA A 140 16.21 5.75 -4.94
C ALA A 140 17.41 5.79 -5.90
N CYS A 141 18.01 4.64 -6.18
CA CYS A 141 19.20 4.54 -7.03
C CYS A 141 18.87 4.51 -8.53
N VAL A 142 17.75 3.90 -8.92
CA VAL A 142 17.36 3.73 -10.33
C VAL A 142 16.37 4.83 -10.72
N ARG A 143 16.67 5.61 -11.77
CA ARG A 143 15.70 6.58 -12.31
C ARG A 143 14.56 5.83 -13.00
N MET A 144 13.35 5.97 -12.44
CA MET A 144 12.13 5.34 -12.91
C MET A 144 11.35 6.34 -13.78
N GLY A 145 11.30 6.07 -15.09
CA GLY A 145 10.55 6.85 -16.06
C GLY A 145 11.35 8.01 -16.66
N THR A 146 11.67 7.92 -17.95
CA THR A 146 12.16 9.03 -18.78
C THR A 146 11.32 9.30 -20.03
N ALA A 147 10.16 8.66 -20.22
CA ALA A 147 9.43 8.78 -21.48
C ALA A 147 7.93 9.05 -21.30
N SER A 148 7.54 10.32 -21.49
CA SER A 148 6.35 10.73 -22.26
C SER A 148 6.30 12.26 -22.30
N THR A 149 6.52 12.81 -23.49
CA THR A 149 6.47 14.23 -23.86
C THR A 149 5.05 14.79 -23.93
N ARG A 150 4.02 14.08 -23.45
CA ARG A 150 2.67 14.66 -23.32
C ARG A 150 2.55 15.44 -22.02
N SER A 151 2.85 16.73 -22.14
CA SER A 151 2.47 17.78 -21.19
C SER A 151 0.95 17.84 -21.02
N HIS A 152 0.37 16.94 -20.23
CA HIS A 152 -0.86 17.27 -19.51
C HIS A 152 -0.46 18.13 -18.32
N SER A 153 -0.87 19.40 -18.34
CA SER A 153 -0.74 20.30 -17.20
C SER A 153 -1.30 19.62 -15.96
N GLY A 154 -0.47 19.40 -14.94
CA GLY A 154 -0.86 18.62 -13.77
C GLY A 154 -2.15 19.13 -13.13
N THR A 155 -3.03 18.20 -12.78
CA THR A 155 -4.40 18.44 -12.31
C THR A 155 -4.43 19.45 -11.17
N SER A 156 -5.21 20.52 -11.33
CA SER A 156 -5.42 21.52 -10.29
C SER A 156 -6.28 21.00 -9.16
N THR A 157 -5.98 21.35 -7.91
CA THR A 157 -6.89 21.08 -6.78
C THR A 157 -8.27 21.69 -7.02
N LYS A 158 -8.34 22.81 -7.76
CA LYS A 158 -9.61 23.40 -8.23
C LYS A 158 -10.27 22.57 -9.33
N GLU A 159 -9.51 22.02 -10.27
CA GLU A 159 -10.04 21.12 -11.32
C GLU A 159 -10.55 19.82 -10.72
N LEU A 160 -9.88 19.29 -9.70
CA LEU A 160 -10.28 18.11 -8.95
C LEU A 160 -11.58 18.35 -8.18
N LEU A 161 -11.72 19.54 -7.58
CA LEU A 161 -12.95 19.95 -6.89
C LEU A 161 -14.11 20.21 -7.87
N LEU A 162 -13.84 20.84 -9.02
CA LEU A 162 -14.82 21.05 -10.09
C LEU A 162 -15.26 19.72 -10.70
N PHE A 163 -14.33 18.80 -10.96
CA PHE A 163 -14.62 17.45 -11.45
C PHE A 163 -15.47 16.65 -10.44
N LEU A 164 -15.18 16.75 -9.13
CA LEU A 164 -16.01 16.17 -8.08
C LEU A 164 -17.43 16.74 -8.09
N GLN A 165 -17.57 18.07 -8.28
CA GLN A 165 -18.87 18.74 -8.36
C GLN A 165 -19.66 18.41 -9.63
N GLU A 166 -18.97 18.15 -10.75
CA GLU A 166 -19.58 17.71 -12.01
C GLU A 166 -19.94 16.22 -12.01
N THR A 167 -19.18 15.39 -11.30
CA THR A 167 -19.36 13.92 -11.28
C THR A 167 -20.38 13.46 -10.23
N LEU A 168 -20.55 14.22 -9.14
CA LEU A 168 -21.55 13.89 -8.12
C LEU A 168 -22.97 14.17 -8.63
N PRO A 169 -23.90 13.22 -8.53
CA PRO A 169 -25.28 13.34 -9.04
C PRO A 169 -26.16 14.28 -8.19
N ILE A 170 -25.55 15.18 -7.40
CA ILE A 170 -26.23 15.93 -6.36
C ILE A 170 -26.96 17.15 -6.91
N ASN A 171 -26.61 17.70 -8.09
CA ASN A 171 -27.35 18.88 -8.58
C ASN A 171 -27.20 19.32 -10.05
N GLN A 172 -26.99 18.43 -11.03
CA GLN A 172 -26.84 18.87 -12.44
C GLN A 172 -27.74 18.14 -13.42
N LYS A 173 -28.68 18.90 -14.01
CA LYS A 173 -29.72 18.44 -14.95
C LYS A 173 -29.22 18.14 -16.37
N ASP A 174 -28.08 18.69 -16.79
CA ASP A 174 -27.73 18.74 -18.22
C ASP A 174 -26.34 18.17 -18.61
N ARG A 175 -25.51 17.71 -17.65
CA ARG A 175 -24.15 17.16 -17.94
C ARG A 175 -23.75 15.93 -17.13
N CYS A 176 -24.69 15.23 -16.52
CA CYS A 176 -24.37 13.95 -15.90
C CYS A 176 -24.05 12.91 -16.98
N ILE A 177 -22.90 12.25 -16.87
CA ILE A 177 -22.68 10.92 -17.47
C ILE A 177 -23.00 9.92 -16.36
N PRO A 178 -24.28 9.60 -16.08
CA PRO A 178 -24.68 8.82 -14.90
C PRO A 178 -23.97 7.46 -14.85
N GLN A 179 -23.66 6.87 -16.01
CA GLN A 179 -22.91 5.63 -16.14
C GLN A 179 -21.50 5.71 -15.53
N PHE A 180 -20.81 6.84 -15.70
CA PHE A 180 -19.48 7.05 -15.13
C PHE A 180 -19.52 7.24 -13.61
N GLY A 181 -20.54 7.96 -13.10
CA GLY A 181 -20.76 8.10 -11.66
C GLY A 181 -21.03 6.75 -10.98
N TRP A 182 -21.87 5.90 -11.59
CA TRP A 182 -22.12 4.54 -11.10
C TRP A 182 -20.88 3.66 -11.17
N LEU A 183 -20.08 3.77 -12.23
CA LEU A 183 -18.80 3.06 -12.35
C LEU A 183 -17.83 3.45 -11.22
N LEU A 184 -17.67 4.75 -10.95
CA LEU A 184 -16.81 5.23 -9.88
C LEU A 184 -17.30 4.81 -8.50
N LEU A 185 -18.61 4.90 -8.25
CA LEU A 185 -19.20 4.45 -6.98
C LEU A 185 -18.96 2.94 -6.78
N GLY A 186 -19.16 2.14 -7.83
CA GLY A 186 -18.86 0.71 -7.81
C GLY A 186 -17.39 0.43 -7.54
N ALA A 187 -16.48 1.11 -8.25
CA ALA A 187 -15.04 0.96 -8.08
C ALA A 187 -14.58 1.34 -6.66
N VAL A 188 -15.02 2.49 -6.13
CA VAL A 188 -14.71 2.93 -4.77
C VAL A 188 -15.27 1.97 -3.73
N THR A 189 -16.47 1.44 -3.93
CA THR A 189 -17.09 0.48 -3.01
C THR A 189 -16.31 -0.83 -2.98
N ILE A 190 -15.99 -1.40 -4.14
CA ILE A 190 -15.23 -2.65 -4.26
C ILE A 190 -13.84 -2.48 -3.64
N LEU A 191 -13.12 -1.43 -4.02
CA LEU A 191 -11.79 -1.15 -3.48
C LEU A 191 -11.84 -0.86 -1.98
N GLY A 192 -12.84 -0.13 -1.50
CA GLY A 192 -13.03 0.19 -0.08
C GLY A 192 -13.30 -1.05 0.76
N VAL A 193 -14.12 -1.98 0.27
CA VAL A 193 -14.38 -3.26 0.95
C VAL A 193 -13.10 -4.10 1.02
N VAL A 194 -12.39 -4.27 -0.09
CA VAL A 194 -11.14 -5.06 -0.12
C VAL A 194 -10.07 -4.47 0.82
N GLN A 195 -9.84 -3.16 0.76
CA GLN A 195 -8.86 -2.48 1.61
C GLN A 195 -9.21 -2.55 3.10
N THR A 196 -10.50 -2.65 3.45
CA THR A 196 -10.94 -2.80 4.84
C THR A 196 -10.87 -4.25 5.30
N ALA A 197 -11.18 -5.21 4.42
CA ALA A 197 -11.18 -6.64 4.75
C ALA A 197 -9.78 -7.16 5.13
N ILE A 198 -8.74 -6.72 4.41
CA ILE A 198 -7.35 -7.18 4.64
C ILE A 198 -6.89 -6.95 6.10
N PRO A 199 -6.94 -5.74 6.68
CA PRO A 199 -6.53 -5.52 8.06
C PRO A 199 -7.53 -6.13 9.08
N GLN A 200 -8.83 -6.14 8.77
CA GLN A 200 -9.84 -6.70 9.68
C GLN A 200 -9.76 -8.23 9.80
N PHE A 201 -9.21 -8.92 8.80
CA PHE A 201 -9.00 -10.36 8.86
C PHE A 201 -8.28 -10.80 10.14
N SER A 202 -7.25 -10.07 10.56
CA SER A 202 -6.50 -10.39 11.78
C SER A 202 -7.36 -10.25 13.05
N ASN A 203 -8.24 -9.25 13.07
CA ASN A 203 -9.14 -9.02 14.21
C ASN A 203 -10.21 -10.12 14.30
N VAL A 204 -10.82 -10.49 13.17
CA VAL A 204 -11.79 -11.59 13.10
C VAL A 204 -11.14 -12.92 13.50
N ALA A 205 -9.91 -13.18 13.05
CA ALA A 205 -9.17 -14.38 13.42
C ALA A 205 -8.92 -14.49 14.94
N LEU A 206 -8.62 -13.37 15.61
CA LEU A 206 -8.39 -13.33 17.06
C LEU A 206 -9.70 -13.40 17.86
N GLU A 207 -10.69 -12.58 17.52
CA GLU A 207 -11.90 -12.39 18.32
C GLU A 207 -12.98 -13.44 18.04
N THR A 208 -13.13 -13.88 16.78
CA THR A 208 -14.19 -14.81 16.38
C THR A 208 -13.71 -16.27 16.35
N PHE A 209 -12.50 -16.51 15.86
CA PHE A 209 -11.92 -17.85 15.77
C PHE A 209 -11.00 -18.20 16.93
N HIS A 210 -10.80 -17.27 17.88
CA HIS A 210 -9.99 -17.45 19.09
C HIS A 210 -8.58 -17.99 18.80
N LEU A 211 -7.97 -17.58 17.69
CA LEU A 211 -6.61 -18.01 17.35
C LEU A 211 -5.60 -17.37 18.28
N GLU A 212 -4.59 -18.14 18.67
CA GLU A 212 -3.44 -17.60 19.40
C GLU A 212 -2.51 -16.81 18.46
N PRO A 213 -1.71 -15.84 18.96
CA PRO A 213 -0.82 -15.04 18.12
C PRO A 213 0.13 -15.85 17.21
N PRO A 214 0.73 -16.99 17.65
CA PRO A 214 1.53 -17.84 16.76
C PRO A 214 0.71 -18.47 15.63
N GLN A 215 -0.54 -18.85 15.89
CA GLN A 215 -1.46 -19.41 14.89
C GLN A 215 -1.87 -18.34 13.87
N LEU A 216 -2.11 -17.11 14.32
CA LEU A 216 -2.40 -15.98 13.43
C LEU A 216 -1.23 -15.72 12.47
N VAL A 217 0.01 -15.74 12.97
CA VAL A 217 1.21 -15.59 12.12
C VAL A 217 1.26 -16.69 11.06
N GLN A 218 1.04 -17.95 11.44
CA GLN A 218 1.00 -19.07 10.48
C GLN A 218 -0.10 -18.89 9.43
N LEU A 219 -1.29 -18.48 9.85
CA LEU A 219 -2.40 -18.20 8.95
C LEU A 219 -2.06 -17.11 7.92
N VAL A 220 -1.46 -16.00 8.37
CA VAL A 220 -1.01 -14.91 7.49
C VAL A 220 0.06 -15.41 6.51
N LEU A 221 0.98 -16.28 6.93
CA LEU A 221 1.98 -16.86 6.03
C LEU A 221 1.35 -17.79 4.98
N ILE A 222 0.36 -18.60 5.35
CA ILE A 222 -0.38 -19.45 4.40
C ILE A 222 -1.11 -18.58 3.37
N VAL A 223 -1.80 -17.52 3.82
CA VAL A 223 -2.49 -16.60 2.92
C VAL A 223 -1.51 -15.95 1.95
N GLN A 224 -0.34 -15.50 2.40
CA GLN A 224 0.69 -14.93 1.52
C GLN A 224 1.25 -15.96 0.54
N PHE A 225 1.48 -17.20 1.00
CA PHE A 225 1.95 -18.29 0.15
C PHE A 225 0.97 -18.62 -0.97
N ILE A 226 -0.34 -18.53 -0.71
CA ILE A 226 -1.40 -18.72 -1.73
C ILE A 226 -1.52 -17.48 -2.62
N ALA A 227 -1.44 -16.28 -2.04
CA ALA A 227 -1.61 -15.03 -2.76
C ALA A 227 -0.49 -14.77 -3.78
N LEU A 228 0.74 -15.21 -3.50
CA LEU A 228 1.90 -15.06 -4.40
C LEU A 228 1.66 -15.70 -5.79
N PRO A 229 1.41 -17.02 -5.93
CA PRO A 229 1.10 -17.62 -7.23
C PRO A 229 -0.24 -17.12 -7.78
N GLY A 230 -1.21 -16.79 -6.91
CA GLY A 230 -2.48 -16.22 -7.32
C GLY A 230 -2.33 -14.88 -8.05
N ALA A 231 -1.45 -14.00 -7.58
CA ALA A 231 -1.16 -12.71 -8.21
C ALA A 231 -0.59 -12.90 -9.64
N ILE A 232 0.35 -13.84 -9.80
CA ILE A 232 0.94 -14.15 -11.11
C ILE A 232 -0.09 -14.77 -12.05
N LEU A 233 -0.91 -15.69 -11.55
CA LEU A 233 -1.96 -16.36 -12.33
C LEU A 233 -2.99 -15.36 -12.84
N ILE A 234 -3.45 -14.44 -12.00
CA ILE A 234 -4.40 -13.39 -12.38
C ILE A 234 -3.78 -12.45 -13.42
N GLY A 235 -2.52 -12.04 -13.25
CA GLY A 235 -1.80 -11.25 -14.24
C GLY A 235 -1.70 -11.95 -15.60
N TRP A 236 -1.44 -13.25 -15.59
CA TRP A 236 -1.41 -14.07 -16.80
C TRP A 236 -2.78 -14.16 -17.46
N LEU A 237 -3.84 -14.46 -16.69
CA LEU A 237 -5.23 -14.53 -17.18
C LEU A 237 -5.70 -13.21 -17.80
N SER A 238 -5.41 -12.09 -17.12
CA SER A 238 -5.72 -10.75 -17.62
C SER A 238 -5.05 -10.49 -18.99
N GLY A 239 -3.77 -10.85 -19.12
CA GLY A 239 -3.04 -10.73 -20.38
C GLY A 239 -3.49 -11.70 -21.48
N VAL A 240 -4.16 -12.80 -21.16
CA VAL A 240 -4.74 -13.74 -22.13
C VAL A 240 -6.12 -13.27 -22.59
N TRP A 241 -6.97 -12.80 -21.68
CA TRP A 241 -8.33 -12.38 -22.02
C TRP A 241 -8.39 -11.04 -22.74
N SER A 242 -7.42 -10.14 -22.46
CA SER A 242 -7.22 -8.92 -23.24
C SER A 242 -6.96 -9.20 -24.74
N ARG A 243 -6.59 -10.43 -25.13
CA ARG A 243 -6.43 -10.81 -26.55
C ARG A 243 -7.73 -10.96 -27.33
N HIS A 244 -8.87 -11.06 -26.64
CA HIS A 244 -10.18 -11.31 -27.27
C HIS A 244 -11.13 -10.10 -27.19
N GLY A 245 -10.68 -8.97 -26.64
CA GLY A 245 -11.43 -7.71 -26.62
C GLY A 245 -11.01 -6.82 -27.78
N VAL A 246 -11.91 -6.70 -28.75
CA VAL A 246 -12.01 -5.59 -29.71
C VAL A 246 -12.15 -4.27 -28.96
#